data_AF-A0A1A9E3T9-F1
#
_entry.id   AF-A0A1A9E3T9-F1
#
_cell.length_a   1.000
_cell.length_b   1.000
_cell.length_c   1.000
_cell.angle_alpha   90.00
_cell.angle_beta   90.00
_cell.angle_gamma   90.00
#
_symmetry.space_group_name_H-M   'P 1'
#
loop_
_entity.id
_entity.type
_entity.pdbx_description
1 polymer ?
#
loop_
_entity_poly.entity_id
_entity_poly.type
_entity_poly.pdbx_seq_one_letter_code
_entity_poly.pdbx_strand_id
1 'polypeptide(L)'
;MATLKTEHDFDLTRNWYRKSVFLDELWHGMTVATLNSYIRQMKDSPYAFGIKGTHGNVFIHSEVFVAWFDYKIANQYVAKMA
;
A
#
# COMPACT_ATOMS: atom_id res chain seq x y z
N MET A 1 -10.26 -9.34 15.35
CA MET A 1 -9.74 -9.25 13.97
C MET A 1 -9.86 -7.80 13.54
N ALA A 2 -8.82 -7.19 12.99
CA ALA A 2 -8.95 -5.84 12.43
C ALA A 2 -9.95 -5.91 11.26
N THR A 3 -10.98 -5.07 11.29
CA THR A 3 -11.97 -4.98 10.21
C THR A 3 -11.27 -4.57 8.92
N LEU A 4 -11.48 -5.32 7.85
CA LEU A 4 -10.93 -4.99 6.53
C LEU A 4 -11.53 -3.66 6.05
N LYS A 5 -10.70 -2.65 5.83
CA LYS A 5 -11.12 -1.38 5.22
C LYS A 5 -11.25 -1.54 3.71
N THR A 6 -12.24 -0.90 3.13
CA THR A 6 -12.61 -0.93 1.71
C THR A 6 -12.45 0.45 1.08
N GLU A 7 -12.64 0.55 -0.23
CA GLU A 7 -12.57 1.83 -0.97
C GLU A 7 -13.42 2.94 -0.35
N HIS A 8 -14.60 2.61 0.19
CA HIS A 8 -15.53 3.56 0.78
C HIS A 8 -15.03 4.20 2.09
N ASP A 9 -13.99 3.63 2.70
CA ASP A 9 -13.41 4.13 3.95
C ASP A 9 -12.34 5.21 3.73
N PHE A 10 -12.05 5.57 2.48
CA PHE A 10 -10.97 6.49 2.12
C PHE A 10 -11.44 7.61 1.20
N ASP A 11 -10.87 8.79 1.40
CA ASP A 11 -11.01 9.90 0.46
C ASP A 11 -9.98 9.78 -0.68
N LEU A 12 -10.37 9.06 -1.73
CA LEU A 12 -9.51 8.76 -2.87
C LEU A 12 -9.30 9.94 -3.84
N THR A 13 -9.76 11.15 -3.49
CA THR A 13 -9.57 12.35 -4.33
C THR A 13 -8.24 13.05 -4.07
N ARG A 14 -7.56 12.73 -2.96
CA ARG A 14 -6.31 13.35 -2.50
C ARG A 14 -5.29 12.31 -2.06
N ASN A 15 -4.16 12.78 -1.53
CA ASN A 15 -3.14 11.93 -0.89
C ASN A 15 -2.52 10.87 -1.81
N TRP A 16 -2.45 11.16 -3.10
CA TRP A 16 -1.77 10.36 -4.11
C TRP A 16 -0.36 10.90 -4.36
N TYR A 17 0.65 10.06 -4.15
CA TYR A 17 2.05 10.47 -4.25
C TYR A 17 2.80 9.63 -5.29
N ARG A 18 3.71 10.28 -6.02
CA ARG A 18 4.74 9.56 -6.79
C ARG A 18 5.71 8.88 -5.82
N LYS A 19 6.36 7.80 -6.27
CA LYS A 19 7.28 7.01 -5.44
C LYS A 19 8.35 7.83 -4.72
N SER A 20 9.00 8.79 -5.41
CA SER A 20 10.04 9.63 -4.80
C SER A 20 9.47 10.44 -3.64
N VAL A 21 8.43 11.23 -3.90
CA VAL A 21 7.76 12.06 -2.88
C VAL A 21 7.22 11.20 -1.72
N PHE A 22 6.64 10.04 -2.03
CA PHE A 22 6.15 9.12 -1.01
C PHE A 22 7.25 8.64 -0.04
N LEU A 23 8.43 8.32 -0.57
CA LEU A 23 9.58 7.91 0.23
C LEU A 23 10.18 9.09 0.99
N ASP A 24 10.36 10.21 0.29
CA ASP A 24 11.05 11.39 0.80
C ASP A 24 10.22 12.17 1.82
N GLU A 25 8.89 12.09 1.79
CA GLU A 25 8.03 12.83 2.73
C GLU A 25 7.39 11.94 3.79
N LEU A 26 7.06 10.68 3.46
CA LEU A 26 6.20 9.84 4.31
C LEU A 26 6.89 8.58 4.85
N TRP A 27 7.85 8.01 4.11
CA TRP A 27 8.49 6.73 4.44
C TRP A 27 10.01 6.80 4.37
N HIS A 28 10.57 7.76 5.08
CA HIS A 28 12.00 8.02 5.15
C HIS A 28 12.78 6.75 5.53
N GLY A 29 13.82 6.44 4.76
CA GLY A 29 14.68 5.27 4.97
C GLY A 29 14.19 3.99 4.27
N MET A 30 12.99 3.97 3.68
CA MET A 30 12.59 2.86 2.81
C MET A 30 13.25 2.98 1.43
N THR A 31 13.86 1.90 0.95
CA THR A 31 14.45 1.89 -0.40
C THR A 31 13.37 1.79 -1.48
N VAL A 32 13.67 2.33 -2.67
CA VAL A 32 12.81 2.18 -3.86
C VAL A 32 12.56 0.70 -4.21
N ALA A 33 13.56 -0.17 -4.01
CA ALA A 33 13.42 -1.60 -4.25
C ALA A 33 12.40 -2.24 -3.29
N THR A 34 12.47 -1.90 -2.01
CA THR A 34 11.48 -2.33 -0.99
C THR A 34 10.08 -1.83 -1.34
N LEU A 35 9.93 -0.54 -1.66
CA LEU A 35 8.65 0.03 -2.05
C LEU A 35 8.07 -0.68 -3.30
N ASN A 36 8.89 -0.98 -4.30
CA ASN A 36 8.44 -1.72 -5.48
C ASN A 36 7.93 -3.13 -5.14
N SER A 37 8.58 -3.82 -4.20
CA SER A 37 8.11 -5.12 -3.71
C SER A 37 6.76 -5.00 -3.01
N TYR A 38 6.59 -3.98 -2.17
CA TYR A 38 5.33 -3.71 -1.47
C TYR A 38 4.19 -3.32 -2.41
N ILE A 39 4.46 -2.49 -3.42
CA ILE A 39 3.46 -2.15 -4.44
C ILE A 39 2.94 -3.42 -5.15
N ARG A 40 3.81 -4.39 -5.46
CA ARG A 40 3.39 -5.65 -6.08
C ARG A 40 2.46 -6.43 -5.14
N GLN A 41 2.89 -6.62 -3.90
CA GLN A 41 2.08 -7.31 -2.88
C GLN A 41 0.75 -6.60 -2.62
N MET A 42 0.71 -5.26 -2.65
CA MET A 42 -0.50 -4.47 -2.47
C MET A 42 -1.46 -4.61 -3.66
N LYS A 43 -0.93 -4.65 -4.89
CA LYS A 43 -1.73 -4.91 -6.11
C LYS A 43 -2.39 -6.29 -6.09
N ASP A 44 -1.75 -7.27 -5.46
CA ASP A 44 -2.29 -8.63 -5.31
C ASP A 44 -3.15 -8.81 -4.04
N SER A 45 -3.63 -7.71 -3.45
CA SER A 45 -4.39 -7.71 -2.20
C SER A 45 -5.74 -6.99 -2.33
N PRO A 46 -6.64 -7.09 -1.33
CA PRO A 46 -7.87 -6.30 -1.28
C PRO A 46 -7.66 -4.78 -1.33
N TYR A 47 -6.43 -4.30 -1.06
CA TYR A 47 -6.07 -2.89 -1.07
C TYR A 47 -5.50 -2.40 -2.42
N ALA A 48 -5.65 -3.17 -3.51
CA ALA A 48 -5.15 -2.82 -4.83
C ALA A 48 -5.60 -1.42 -5.32
N PHE A 49 -6.77 -0.97 -4.86
CA PHE A 49 -7.34 0.35 -5.14
C PHE A 49 -6.50 1.53 -4.65
N GLY A 50 -5.56 1.32 -3.71
CA GLY A 50 -4.62 2.33 -3.25
C GLY A 50 -3.42 2.54 -4.17
N ILE A 51 -3.34 1.82 -5.30
CA ILE A 51 -2.28 1.96 -6.30
C ILE A 51 -2.89 2.32 -7.65
N LYS A 52 -2.38 3.38 -8.29
CA LYS A 52 -2.77 3.78 -9.65
C LYS A 52 -1.58 3.89 -10.57
N GLY A 53 -1.82 3.65 -11.87
CA GLY A 53 -0.85 3.80 -12.93
C GLY A 53 0.06 2.59 -13.16
N THR A 54 0.85 2.68 -14.23
CA THR A 54 1.72 1.62 -14.73
C THR A 54 3.15 2.13 -14.97
N HIS A 55 4.10 1.20 -14.94
CA HIS A 55 5.52 1.45 -15.19
C HIS A 55 6.12 2.59 -14.32
N GLY A 56 6.68 3.63 -14.94
CA GLY A 56 7.31 4.77 -14.26
C GLY A 56 6.32 5.76 -13.63
N ASN A 57 5.03 5.68 -13.96
CA ASN A 57 3.99 6.60 -13.49
C ASN A 57 3.05 5.91 -12.50
N VAL A 58 3.62 5.31 -11.45
CA VAL A 58 2.84 4.71 -10.36
C VAL A 58 2.67 5.70 -9.22
N PHE A 59 1.42 5.84 -8.78
CA PHE A 59 1.01 6.64 -7.64
C PHE A 59 0.53 5.73 -6.50
N ILE A 60 0.90 6.09 -5.28
CA ILE A 60 0.51 5.40 -4.05
C ILE A 60 -0.38 6.33 -3.24
N HIS A 61 -1.55 5.84 -2.83
CA HIS A 61 -2.38 6.54 -1.86
C HIS A 61 -1.84 6.30 -0.45
N SER A 62 -1.50 7.36 0.28
CA SER A 62 -0.75 7.22 1.54
C SER A 62 -1.52 6.48 2.63
N GLU A 63 -2.77 6.85 2.87
CA GLU A 63 -3.59 6.24 3.93
C GLU A 63 -3.94 4.77 3.63
N VAL A 64 -4.24 4.45 2.37
CA VAL A 64 -4.50 3.07 1.94
C VAL A 64 -3.24 2.21 2.08
N PHE A 65 -2.05 2.77 1.81
CA PHE A 65 -0.79 2.06 2.01
C PHE A 65 -0.57 1.70 3.49
N VAL A 66 -0.89 2.58 4.43
CA VAL A 66 -0.81 2.29 5.88
C VAL A 66 -1.76 1.15 6.23
N ALA A 67 -3.03 1.24 5.82
CA ALA A 67 -4.02 0.20 6.11
C ALA A 67 -3.64 -1.16 5.50
N TRP A 68 -3.09 -1.15 4.28
CA TRP A 68 -2.55 -2.35 3.65
C TRP A 68 -1.34 -2.90 4.43
N PHE A 69 -0.44 -2.05 4.90
CA PHE A 69 0.74 -2.48 5.63
C PHE A 69 0.36 -3.16 6.95
N ASP A 70 -0.57 -2.58 7.70
CA ASP A 70 -1.12 -3.18 8.92
C ASP A 70 -1.80 -4.53 8.63
N TYR A 71 -2.62 -4.57 7.58
CA TYR A 71 -3.23 -5.82 7.11
C TYR A 71 -2.18 -6.88 6.75
N LYS A 72 -1.12 -6.50 6.03
CA LYS A 72 -0.02 -7.40 5.68
C LYS A 72 0.62 -7.96 6.94
N ILE A 73 1.02 -7.12 7.89
CA ILE A 73 1.68 -7.56 9.14
C ILE A 73 0.77 -8.51 9.93
N ALA A 74 -0.53 -8.17 10.06
CA ALA A 74 -1.50 -9.00 10.76
C ALA A 74 -1.69 -10.39 10.11
N ASN A 75 -1.50 -10.50 8.79
CA ASN A 75 -1.71 -11.75 8.04
C ASN A 75 -0.41 -12.48 7.66
N GLN A 76 0.75 -11.85 7.83
CA GLN A 76 2.05 -12.41 7.43
C GLN A 76 2.46 -13.64 8.24
N TYR A 77 1.97 -13.76 9.48
CA TYR A 77 2.25 -14.88 10.38
C TYR A 77 1.04 -15.78 10.63
N VAL A 78 -0.08 -15.55 9.93
CA VAL A 78 -1.22 -16.47 9.99
C VAL A 78 -0.82 -17.70 9.19
N ALA A 79 -0.55 -18.80 9.89
CA ALA A 79 -0.28 -20.08 9.25
C ALA A 79 -1.47 -20.43 8.34
N LYS A 80 -1.21 -20.59 7.04
CA LYS A 80 -2.15 -21.29 6.18
C LYS A 80 -2.21 -22.71 6.72
N MET A 81 -3.30 -23.07 7.38
CA MET A 81 -3.60 -24.48 7.61
C MET A 81 -3.75 -25.10 6.22
N ALA A 82 -2.76 -25.89 5.84
CA ALA A 82 -2.72 -26.63 4.59
C ALA A 82 -3.69 -27.81 4.62
#